data_AF-A0AAV9LTG9-F1
#
_entry.id   AF-A0AAV9LTG9-F1
#
_cell.length_a   1.000
_cell.length_b   1.000
_cell.length_c   1.000
_cell.angle_alpha   90.00
_cell.angle_beta   90.00
_cell.angle_gamma   90.00
#
_symmetry.space_group_name_H-M   'P 1'
#
loop_
_entity.id
_entity.type
_entity.pdbx_description
1 polymer ?
#
loop_
_entity_poly.entity_id
_entity_poly.type
_entity_poly.pdbx_seq_one_letter_code
_entity_poly.pdbx_strand_id
1 'polypeptide(L)'
;MTLDVKYFRGSVAAVHSVLKNSTCPENVYFHFVASKNKDFQNLRKMVKSIFPSLSFKVYSFNEFRVKKLISSSIRLALDNPLNYARTYLAKIIQPCVERVIYLDFDVVLVDDIQKLWPIYWFKNYWSSRVLSSEFQNIFYQY
;
A
#
# COMPACT_ATOMS: atom_id res chain seq x y z
N MET A 1 -0.54 1.51 -1.49
CA MET A 1 0.15 2.03 -0.29
C MET A 1 -0.75 1.93 0.92
N THR A 2 -0.21 1.97 2.13
CA THR A 2 -1.02 2.10 3.36
C THR A 2 -1.41 3.56 3.60
N LEU A 3 -2.51 3.80 4.33
CA LEU A 3 -2.95 5.12 4.78
C LEU A 3 -3.12 5.12 6.29
N ASP A 4 -2.42 6.03 6.94
CA ASP A 4 -2.45 6.26 8.39
C ASP A 4 -2.48 7.77 8.64
N VAL A 5 -3.18 8.22 9.67
CA VAL A 5 -3.28 9.65 10.02
C VAL A 5 -1.90 10.25 10.29
N LYS A 6 -1.01 9.50 10.96
CA LYS A 6 0.34 9.93 11.31
C LYS A 6 1.21 10.18 10.08
N TYR A 7 1.04 9.37 9.03
CA TYR A 7 1.87 9.40 7.82
C TYR A 7 1.14 9.99 6.60
N PHE A 8 -0.05 10.55 6.82
CA PHE A 8 -0.94 10.99 5.74
C PHE A 8 -0.29 12.04 4.83
N ARG A 9 0.49 12.97 5.39
CA ARG A 9 1.21 13.99 4.61
C ARG A 9 2.19 13.38 3.62
N GLY A 10 2.92 12.34 4.03
CA GLY A 10 3.82 11.60 3.14
C GLY A 10 3.04 10.89 2.03
N SER A 11 1.93 10.24 2.37
CA SER A 11 1.05 9.63 1.36
C SER A 11 0.51 10.64 0.33
N VAL A 12 0.14 11.85 0.77
CA VAL A 12 -0.29 12.94 -0.12
C VAL A 12 0.86 13.37 -1.03
N ALA A 13 2.07 13.54 -0.51
CA ALA A 13 3.24 13.90 -1.30
C ALA A 13 3.57 12.82 -2.35
N ALA A 14 3.53 11.54 -1.96
CA ALA A 14 3.74 10.40 -2.84
C ALA A 14 2.70 10.39 -3.98
N VAL A 15 1.40 10.45 -3.65
CA VAL A 15 0.30 10.50 -4.64
C VAL A 15 0.49 11.69 -5.59
N HIS A 16 0.76 12.88 -5.06
CA HIS A 16 0.98 14.08 -5.86
C HIS A 16 2.18 13.89 -6.81
N SER A 17 3.29 13.33 -6.33
CA SER A 17 4.48 13.09 -7.16
C SER A 17 4.22 12.08 -8.29
N VAL A 18 3.40 11.05 -8.06
CA VAL A 18 2.97 10.12 -9.11
C VAL A 18 2.16 10.86 -10.17
N LEU A 19 1.13 11.62 -9.75
CA LEU A 19 0.27 12.36 -10.67
C LEU A 19 1.03 13.41 -11.46
N LYS A 20 2.02 14.06 -10.83
CA LYS A 20 2.81 15.12 -11.45
C LYS A 20 3.79 14.61 -12.51
N ASN A 21 4.35 13.40 -12.34
CA ASN A 21 5.41 12.87 -13.19
C ASN A 21 4.96 11.74 -14.14
N SER A 22 3.71 11.29 -14.06
CA SER A 22 3.18 10.27 -14.98
C SER A 22 2.80 10.89 -16.32
N THR A 23 3.12 10.23 -17.43
CA THR A 23 2.73 10.71 -18.78
C THR A 23 1.20 10.73 -18.96
N CYS A 24 0.50 9.73 -18.40
CA CYS A 24 -0.96 9.61 -18.42
C CYS A 24 -1.50 9.32 -17.00
N PRO A 25 -1.65 10.34 -16.12
CA PRO A 25 -2.10 10.18 -14.74
C PRO A 25 -3.49 9.53 -14.60
N GLU A 26 -4.36 9.69 -15.59
CA GLU A 26 -5.70 9.11 -15.65
C GLU A 26 -5.70 7.58 -15.74
N ASN A 27 -4.61 6.98 -16.22
CA ASN A 27 -4.41 5.54 -16.28
C ASN A 27 -3.91 4.95 -14.94
N VAL A 28 -3.65 5.80 -13.94
CA VAL A 28 -3.19 5.37 -12.62
C VAL A 28 -4.38 5.23 -11.67
N TYR A 29 -4.57 4.02 -11.14
CA TYR A 29 -5.57 3.73 -10.12
C TYR A 29 -4.92 3.48 -8.76
N PHE A 30 -5.31 4.24 -7.74
CA PHE A 30 -4.72 4.11 -6.41
C PHE A 30 -5.47 3.12 -5.53
N HIS A 31 -4.75 2.11 -5.05
CA HIS A 31 -5.20 1.20 -4.01
C HIS A 31 -4.57 1.58 -2.67
N PHE A 32 -5.41 2.06 -1.76
CA PHE A 32 -5.04 2.41 -0.40
C PHE A 32 -5.49 1.35 0.58
N VAL A 33 -4.68 1.07 1.61
CA VAL A 33 -5.04 0.15 2.69
C VAL A 33 -4.99 0.90 4.01
N ALA A 34 -6.10 0.95 4.73
CA ALA A 34 -6.19 1.63 6.02
C ALA A 34 -6.77 0.68 7.07
N SER A 35 -6.37 0.84 8.32
CA SER A 35 -6.94 0.11 9.44
C SER A 35 -8.45 0.33 9.55
N LYS A 36 -9.20 -0.73 9.86
CA LYS A 36 -10.66 -0.64 10.09
C LYS A 36 -10.97 -0.03 11.47
N ASN A 37 -10.62 1.23 11.66
CA ASN A 37 -10.84 1.98 12.89
C ASN A 37 -11.69 3.24 12.62
N LYS A 38 -11.87 4.09 13.64
CA LYS A 38 -12.62 5.35 13.55
C LYS A 38 -12.13 6.30 12.45
N ASP A 39 -10.85 6.21 12.09
CA ASP A 39 -10.22 7.12 11.12
C ASP A 39 -10.41 6.66 9.68
N PHE A 40 -10.86 5.42 9.42
CA PHE A 40 -11.00 4.85 8.09
C PHE A 40 -11.81 5.72 7.12
N GLN A 41 -13.00 6.16 7.55
CA GLN A 41 -13.86 7.02 6.71
C GLN A 41 -13.31 8.43 6.60
N ASN A 42 -12.63 8.92 7.65
CA ASN A 42 -12.01 10.24 7.63
C ASN A 42 -10.87 10.29 6.60
N LEU A 43 -9.96 9.32 6.64
CA LEU A 43 -8.86 9.19 5.67
C LEU A 43 -9.39 9.14 4.23
N ARG A 44 -10.44 8.36 3.97
CA ARG A 44 -11.09 8.32 2.65
C ARG A 44 -11.61 9.70 2.22
N LYS A 45 -12.30 10.41 3.11
CA LYS A 45 -12.81 11.76 2.84
C LYS A 45 -11.67 12.75 2.59
N MET A 46 -10.59 12.69 3.37
CA MET A 46 -9.42 13.54 3.20
C MET A 46 -8.75 13.34 1.85
N VAL A 47 -8.52 12.08 1.42
CA VAL A 47 -7.98 11.80 0.07
C VAL A 47 -8.88 12.38 -1.01
N LYS A 48 -10.20 12.17 -0.92
CA LYS A 48 -11.16 12.70 -1.90
C LYS A 48 -11.18 14.23 -1.92
N SER A 49 -11.04 14.87 -0.76
CA SER A 49 -11.01 16.33 -0.65
C SER A 49 -9.75 16.93 -1.26
N ILE A 50 -8.59 16.28 -1.09
CA ILE A 50 -7.31 16.77 -1.60
C ILE A 50 -7.18 16.48 -3.11
N PHE A 51 -7.65 15.32 -3.55
CA PHE A 51 -7.61 14.91 -4.95
C PHE A 51 -9.02 14.56 -5.46
N PRO A 52 -9.86 15.58 -5.78
CA PRO A 52 -11.26 15.36 -6.18
C PRO A 52 -11.43 14.44 -7.38
N SER A 53 -10.50 14.48 -8.33
CA SER A 53 -10.54 13.69 -9.57
C SER A 53 -9.77 12.37 -9.48
N LEU A 54 -9.22 12.01 -8.31
CA LEU A 54 -8.43 10.79 -8.16
C LEU A 54 -9.30 9.54 -8.30
N SER A 55 -8.87 8.63 -9.15
CA SER A 55 -9.39 7.26 -9.22
C SER A 55 -8.74 6.42 -8.12
N PHE A 56 -9.50 6.07 -7.08
CA PHE A 56 -8.96 5.29 -5.97
C PHE A 56 -10.00 4.42 -5.24
N LYS A 57 -9.47 3.44 -4.50
CA LYS A 57 -10.22 2.65 -3.52
C LYS A 57 -9.43 2.52 -2.22
N VAL A 58 -10.13 2.65 -1.10
CA VAL A 58 -9.59 2.37 0.24
C VAL A 58 -10.13 1.04 0.72
N TYR A 59 -9.22 0.12 1.05
CA TYR A 59 -9.50 -1.19 1.59
C TYR A 59 -9.27 -1.21 3.10
N SER A 60 -10.15 -1.89 3.82
CA SER A 60 -10.02 -2.05 5.27
C SER A 60 -9.08 -3.20 5.61
N PHE A 61 -8.07 -2.93 6.43
CA PHE A 61 -7.22 -3.94 7.03
C PHE A 61 -7.78 -4.36 8.40
N ASN A 62 -7.94 -5.68 8.59
CA ASN A 62 -8.33 -6.24 9.88
C ASN A 62 -7.07 -6.47 10.75
N GLU A 63 -6.80 -5.51 11.63
CA GLU A 63 -5.64 -5.53 12.53
C GLU A 63 -5.58 -6.76 13.43
N PHE A 64 -6.72 -7.33 13.81
CA PHE A 64 -6.78 -8.49 14.70
C PHE A 64 -6.08 -9.73 14.12
N ARG A 65 -5.86 -9.78 12.80
CA ARG A 65 -5.10 -10.84 12.13
C ARG A 65 -3.64 -10.90 12.54
N VAL A 66 -3.04 -9.75 12.87
CA VAL A 66 -1.61 -9.64 13.18
C VAL A 66 -1.36 -9.19 14.61
N LYS A 67 -2.33 -8.53 15.26
CA LYS A 67 -2.16 -7.95 16.59
C LYS A 67 -1.65 -8.92 17.65
N LYS A 68 -2.02 -10.21 17.57
CA LYS A 68 -1.55 -11.26 18.49
C LYS A 68 -0.19 -11.88 18.09
N LEU A 69 0.26 -11.64 16.87
CA LEU A 69 1.54 -12.12 16.33
C LEU A 69 2.66 -11.08 16.54
N ILE A 70 2.29 -9.85 16.87
CA ILE A 70 3.23 -8.75 17.12
C ILE A 70 3.62 -8.83 18.60
N SER A 71 4.85 -9.26 18.87
CA SER A 71 5.47 -9.07 20.17
C SER A 71 5.85 -7.60 20.35
N SER A 72 5.66 -7.06 21.55
CA SER A 72 6.05 -5.68 21.88
C SER A 72 7.51 -5.44 21.52
N SER A 73 7.76 -4.45 20.66
CA SER A 73 9.09 -4.09 20.23
C SER A 73 9.62 -2.89 21.00
N ILE A 74 10.95 -2.80 21.15
CA ILE A 74 11.62 -1.57 21.59
C ILE A 74 11.30 -0.43 20.59
N ARG A 75 11.09 -0.77 19.32
CA ARG A 75 10.66 0.17 18.29
C ARG A 75 9.14 0.16 18.21
N LEU A 76 8.49 1.07 18.93
CA LEU A 76 7.02 1.26 18.92
C LEU A 76 6.42 1.39 17.51
N ALA A 77 7.21 1.86 16.54
CA ALA A 77 6.78 1.89 15.15
C ALA A 77 6.41 0.49 14.61
N LEU A 78 7.13 -0.56 15.01
CA LEU A 78 6.89 -1.95 14.59
C LEU A 78 5.65 -2.58 15.25
N ASP A 79 5.07 -1.91 16.25
CA ASP A 79 3.89 -2.39 16.95
C ASP A 79 2.59 -2.05 16.21
N ASN A 80 2.63 -1.15 15.21
CA ASN A 80 1.44 -0.79 14.43
C ASN A 80 1.05 -1.96 13.49
N PRO A 81 -0.14 -2.56 13.66
CA PRO A 81 -0.63 -3.64 12.79
C PRO A 81 -0.61 -3.28 11.30
N LEU A 82 -0.84 -2.01 10.95
CA LEU A 82 -0.91 -1.57 9.56
C LEU A 82 0.42 -1.74 8.81
N ASN A 83 1.56 -1.77 9.51
CA ASN A 83 2.88 -2.02 8.89
C ASN A 83 3.00 -3.42 8.28
N TYR A 84 2.21 -4.37 8.77
CA TYR A 84 2.18 -5.74 8.25
C TYR A 84 1.19 -5.89 7.08
N ALA A 85 0.40 -4.86 6.76
CA ALA A 85 -0.63 -4.96 5.72
C ALA A 85 -0.06 -5.31 4.33
N ARG A 86 1.19 -4.91 4.04
CA ARG A 86 1.90 -5.25 2.79
C ARG A 86 1.94 -6.76 2.54
N THR A 87 2.15 -7.56 3.58
CA THR A 87 2.20 -9.03 3.49
C THR A 87 0.84 -9.65 3.14
N TYR A 88 -0.27 -8.94 3.40
CA TYR A 88 -1.63 -9.45 3.21
C TYR A 88 -2.34 -8.86 1.98
N LEU A 89 -1.65 -8.07 1.14
CA LEU A 89 -2.27 -7.34 0.02
C LEU A 89 -3.09 -8.24 -0.91
N ALA A 90 -2.58 -9.44 -1.22
CA ALA A 90 -3.28 -10.38 -2.10
C ALA A 90 -4.64 -10.85 -1.54
N LYS A 91 -4.84 -10.79 -0.21
CA LYS A 91 -6.10 -11.12 0.47
C LYS A 91 -6.98 -9.88 0.74
N ILE A 92 -6.46 -8.67 0.52
CA ILE A 92 -7.13 -7.39 0.81
C ILE A 92 -7.65 -6.76 -0.49
N ILE A 93 -6.84 -6.77 -1.55
CA ILE A 93 -7.17 -6.20 -2.85
C ILE A 93 -8.14 -7.13 -3.59
N GLN A 94 -8.98 -6.56 -4.45
CA GLN A 94 -9.92 -7.33 -5.26
C GLN A 94 -9.20 -8.39 -6.12
N PRO A 95 -9.75 -9.62 -6.23
CA PRO A 95 -9.13 -10.70 -7.00
C PRO A 95 -8.92 -10.39 -8.49
N CYS A 96 -9.65 -9.44 -9.05
CA CYS A 96 -9.49 -8.99 -10.44
C CYS A 96 -8.25 -8.12 -10.68
N VAL A 97 -7.56 -7.68 -9.63
CA VAL A 97 -6.31 -6.91 -9.76
C VAL A 97 -5.14 -7.87 -9.84
N GLU A 98 -4.57 -8.02 -11.03
CA GLU A 98 -3.50 -8.99 -11.30
C GLU A 98 -2.11 -8.51 -10.87
N ARG A 99 -1.89 -7.18 -10.89
CA ARG A 99 -0.60 -6.57 -10.60
C ARG A 99 -0.79 -5.21 -9.95
N VAL A 100 0.09 -4.89 -9.01
CA VAL A 100 0.21 -3.56 -8.38
C VAL A 100 1.67 -3.19 -8.20
N ILE A 101 1.96 -1.89 -8.21
CA ILE A 101 3.22 -1.34 -7.71
C ILE A 101 2.94 -0.85 -6.29
N TYR A 102 3.61 -1.43 -5.30
CA TYR A 102 3.49 -0.98 -3.92
C TYR A 102 4.47 0.17 -3.66
N LEU A 103 3.95 1.26 -3.10
CA LEU A 103 4.72 2.42 -2.67
C LEU A 103 4.56 2.58 -1.16
N ASP A 104 5.64 2.92 -0.47
CA ASP A 104 5.60 3.36 0.92
C ASP A 104 5.17 4.82 1.03
N PHE A 105 4.91 5.32 2.24
CA PHE A 105 4.40 6.68 2.45
C PHE A 105 5.52 7.75 2.40
N ASP A 106 6.78 7.35 2.40
CA ASP A 106 7.97 8.21 2.48
C ASP A 106 8.74 8.29 1.15
N VAL A 107 8.10 7.89 0.05
CA VAL A 107 8.67 7.98 -1.30
C VAL A 107 8.17 9.22 -2.05
N VAL A 108 9.03 9.75 -2.91
CA VAL A 108 8.68 10.77 -3.91
C VAL A 108 9.17 10.29 -5.26
N LEU A 109 8.27 10.26 -6.24
CA LEU A 109 8.62 9.89 -7.61
C LEU A 109 9.14 11.12 -8.36
N VAL A 110 10.20 10.91 -9.14
CA VAL A 110 10.85 11.94 -9.96
C VAL A 110 10.78 11.62 -11.47
N ASP A 111 10.12 10.52 -11.83
CA ASP A 111 9.97 10.05 -13.22
C ASP A 111 8.69 9.19 -13.34
N ASP A 112 8.33 8.83 -14.57
CA ASP A 112 7.12 8.09 -14.90
C ASP A 112 7.10 6.68 -14.27
N ILE A 113 6.09 6.43 -13.44
CA ILE A 113 5.88 5.14 -12.77
C ILE A 113 5.62 3.99 -13.77
N GLN A 114 5.11 4.28 -14.97
CA GLN A 114 4.83 3.28 -15.99
C GLN A 114 6.11 2.52 -16.40
N LYS A 115 7.28 3.14 -16.28
CA LYS A 115 8.58 2.50 -16.54
C LYS A 115 8.85 1.29 -15.64
N LEU A 116 8.22 1.22 -14.46
CA LEU A 116 8.31 0.08 -13.56
C LEU A 116 7.36 -1.08 -13.94
N TRP A 117 6.35 -0.82 -14.77
CA TRP A 117 5.34 -1.81 -15.13
C TRP A 117 5.85 -2.97 -16.02
N PRO A 118 6.66 -2.75 -17.08
CA PRO A 118 7.11 -3.84 -17.96
C PRO A 118 8.21 -4.72 -17.34
N ILE A 119 8.65 -4.45 -16.11
CA ILE A 119 9.72 -5.19 -15.43
C ILE A 119 9.29 -6.66 -15.21
N TYR A 120 9.86 -7.58 -15.99
CA TYR A 120 9.47 -9.01 -16.05
C TYR A 120 10.09 -9.90 -14.96
N TRP A 121 10.86 -9.36 -14.02
CA TRP A 121 11.52 -10.12 -12.95
C TRP A 121 10.53 -10.96 -12.10
N PHE A 122 9.24 -10.62 -12.14
CA PHE A 122 8.17 -11.33 -11.45
C PHE A 122 7.74 -12.67 -12.08
N LYS A 123 8.07 -12.97 -13.35
CA LYS A 123 7.67 -14.27 -13.95
C LYS A 123 8.57 -15.44 -13.56
N ASN A 124 9.85 -15.21 -13.27
CA ASN A 124 10.80 -16.31 -13.06
C ASN A 124 11.26 -16.52 -11.60
N TYR A 125 11.00 -15.57 -10.70
CA TYR A 125 11.30 -15.74 -9.26
C TYR A 125 10.09 -15.53 -8.32
N TRP A 126 9.00 -14.94 -8.82
CA TRP A 126 7.83 -14.59 -7.99
C TRP A 126 6.50 -14.82 -8.73
N SER A 127 6.43 -15.83 -9.62
CA SER A 127 5.16 -16.27 -10.18
C SER A 127 4.46 -17.18 -9.18
N SER A 128 3.84 -16.56 -8.20
CA SER A 128 2.79 -17.18 -7.40
C SER A 128 1.62 -16.22 -7.44
N ARG A 129 0.61 -16.56 -8.23
CA ARG A 129 -0.74 -16.03 -8.05
C ARG A 129 -1.02 -16.10 -6.55
N VAL A 130 -1.16 -14.96 -5.88
CA VAL A 130 -1.68 -14.89 -4.50
C VAL A 130 -0.94 -15.88 -3.58
N LEU A 131 0.25 -15.49 -3.08
CA LEU A 131 1.03 -16.35 -2.18
C LEU A 131 0.14 -16.99 -1.10
N SER A 132 0.02 -18.31 -1.22
CA SER A 132 -0.56 -19.22 -0.25
C SER A 132 0.21 -19.12 1.06
N SER A 133 -0.42 -19.63 2.12
CA SER A 133 -0.13 -19.50 3.55
C SER A 133 1.26 -19.89 4.08
N GLU A 134 2.30 -20.04 3.25
CA GLU A 134 3.57 -20.64 3.69
C GLU A 134 4.82 -19.74 3.62
N PHE A 135 4.76 -18.53 3.05
CA PHE A 135 5.92 -17.62 3.06
C PHE A 135 5.91 -16.65 4.25
N GLN A 136 5.94 -17.20 5.47
CA GLN A 136 6.07 -16.43 6.70
C GLN A 136 7.50 -15.99 7.05
N ASN A 137 8.52 -16.33 6.24
CA ASN A 137 9.93 -16.15 6.62
C ASN A 137 10.80 -15.42 5.59
N ILE A 138 10.42 -14.22 5.15
CA ILE A 138 11.40 -13.29 4.54
C ILE A 138 11.22 -11.90 5.16
N PHE A 139 11.61 -11.80 6.43
CA PHE A 139 12.04 -10.55 7.06
C PHE A 139 13.37 -10.86 7.72
N TYR A 140 14.48 -10.63 7.02
CA TYR A 140 15.76 -10.20 7.57
C TYR A 140 16.66 -9.86 6.39
N GLN A 141 16.82 -8.57 6.09
CA GLN A 141 18.10 -8.05 5.63
C GLN A 141 18.14 -6.54 5.93
N TYR A 142 18.89 -6.25 7.00
CA TYR A 142 19.39 -4.97 7.55
C TYR A 142 18.40 -4.02 8.23
#